data_AF-L9ZT57-F1
#
_entry.id   AF-L9ZT57-F1
#
_cell.length_a   1.000
_cell.length_b   1.000
_cell.length_c   1.000
_cell.angle_alpha   90.00
_cell.angle_beta   90.00
_cell.angle_gamma   90.00
#
_symmetry.space_group_name_H-M   'P 1'
#
loop_
_entity.id
_entity.type
_entity.pdbx_description
1 polymer ?
#
loop_
_entity_poly.entity_id
_entity_poly.type
_entity_poly.pdbx_seq_one_letter_code
_entity_poly.pdbx_strand_id
1 'polypeptide(L)'
;MLWIILALLALLYTILFGSLAALVYWDGKRSGLHGPAKWAGFVFLTGLLGLVLYISDKDDESHDPDDADPFSLPGTPPAGAADRDGSTETVGRDADTNHSS
;
A
#
# COMPACT_ATOMS: atom_id res chain seq x y z
N MET A 1 -1.92 2.12 -20.26
CA MET A 1 -1.74 3.22 -19.28
C MET A 1 -0.53 2.98 -18.38
N LEU A 2 -0.32 1.77 -17.84
CA LEU A 2 0.89 1.37 -17.09
C LEU A 2 2.21 1.77 -17.76
N TRP A 3 2.36 1.50 -19.06
CA TRP A 3 3.57 1.85 -19.83
C TRP A 3 3.90 3.36 -19.80
N ILE A 4 2.89 4.23 -19.77
CA ILE A 4 3.09 5.68 -19.66
C ILE A 4 3.59 6.04 -18.26
N ILE A 5 2.99 5.44 -17.22
CA ILE A 5 3.40 5.64 -15.83
C ILE A 5 4.85 5.19 -15.63
N LEU A 6 5.22 4.01 -16.15
CA LEU A 6 6.59 3.51 -16.09
C LEU A 6 7.56 4.41 -16.84
N ALA A 7 7.19 4.93 -18.01
CA ALA A 7 8.01 5.86 -18.77
C ALA A 7 8.22 7.19 -18.01
N LEU A 8 7.17 7.72 -17.37
CA LEU A 8 7.26 8.92 -16.55
C LEU A 8 8.11 8.70 -15.30
N LEU A 9 7.97 7.55 -14.63
CA LEU A 9 8.82 7.18 -13.49
C LEU A 9 10.30 7.07 -13.91
N ALA A 10 10.57 6.39 -15.02
CA ALA A 10 11.93 6.23 -15.54
C ALA A 10 12.54 7.58 -15.93
N LEU A 11 11.75 8.47 -16.56
CA LEU A 11 12.18 9.82 -16.89
C LEU A 11 12.49 10.63 -15.64
N LEU A 12 11.57 10.66 -14.67
CA LEU A 12 11.74 11.38 -13.41
C LEU A 12 12.98 10.88 -12.66
N TYR A 13 13.12 9.55 -12.54
CA TYR A 13 14.27 8.92 -11.89
C TYR A 13 15.58 9.31 -12.58
N THR A 14 15.62 9.26 -13.91
CA THR A 14 16.82 9.63 -14.68
C THR A 14 17.16 11.11 -14.51
N ILE A 15 16.18 12.00 -14.48
CA ILE A 15 16.42 13.43 -14.23
C ILE A 15 16.99 13.63 -12.83
N LEU A 16 16.41 13.01 -11.81
CA LEU A 16 16.82 13.21 -10.41
C LEU A 16 18.19 12.57 -10.12
N PHE A 17 18.29 11.25 -10.30
CA PHE A 17 19.50 10.49 -9.97
C PHE A 17 20.58 10.63 -11.03
N GLY A 18 20.23 10.84 -12.29
CA GLY A 18 21.21 11.14 -13.34
C GLY A 18 21.88 12.50 -13.12
N SER A 19 21.13 13.53 -12.71
CA SER A 19 21.72 14.83 -12.34
C SER A 19 22.61 14.71 -11.11
N LEU A 20 22.17 13.96 -10.09
CA LEU A 20 22.96 13.71 -8.88
C LEU A 20 24.27 12.96 -9.21
N ALA A 21 24.19 11.91 -10.02
CA ALA A 21 25.35 11.15 -10.48
C ALA A 21 26.31 12.01 -11.32
N ALA A 22 25.78 12.90 -12.17
CA ALA A 22 26.59 13.85 -12.94
C ALA A 22 27.31 14.85 -12.01
N LEU A 23 26.65 15.30 -10.93
CA LEU A 23 27.23 16.19 -9.94
C LEU A 23 28.32 15.49 -9.12
N VAL A 24 28.10 14.25 -8.71
CA VAL A 24 29.11 13.38 -8.05
C VAL A 24 30.29 13.11 -8.97
N TYR A 25 30.03 12.85 -10.25
CA TYR A 25 31.09 12.68 -11.25
C TYR A 25 31.92 13.95 -11.41
N TRP A 26 31.26 15.10 -11.53
CA TRP A 26 31.91 16.39 -11.67
C TRP A 26 32.75 16.76 -10.45
N ASP A 27 32.19 16.55 -9.25
CA ASP A 27 32.88 16.74 -7.99
C ASP A 27 34.09 15.80 -7.86
N GLY A 28 33.92 14.51 -8.14
CA GLY A 28 35.01 13.54 -8.12
C GLY A 28 36.13 13.90 -9.10
N LYS A 29 35.78 14.44 -10.28
CA LYS A 29 36.77 14.94 -11.26
C LYS A 29 37.52 16.18 -10.75
N ARG A 30 36.87 17.08 -10.01
CA ARG A 30 37.51 18.26 -9.40
C ARG A 30 38.38 17.90 -8.20
N SER A 31 37.96 16.94 -7.40
CA SER A 31 38.62 16.52 -6.17
C SER A 31 39.77 15.53 -6.39
N GLY A 32 40.05 15.13 -7.64
CA GLY A 32 41.13 14.19 -7.97
C GLY A 32 40.88 12.77 -7.49
N LEU A 33 39.62 12.39 -7.27
CA LEU A 33 39.23 11.05 -6.82
C LEU A 33 39.57 9.99 -7.87
N HIS A 34 40.09 8.85 -7.41
CA HIS A 34 40.29 7.70 -8.30
C HIS A 34 38.95 7.09 -8.70
N GLY A 35 38.64 7.11 -10.00
CA GLY A 35 37.46 6.48 -10.56
C GLY A 35 36.15 7.23 -10.29
N PRO A 36 36.01 8.51 -10.69
CA PRO A 36 34.79 9.29 -10.47
C PRO A 36 33.54 8.67 -11.12
N ALA A 37 33.72 7.96 -12.25
CA ALA A 37 32.64 7.22 -12.89
C ALA A 37 32.11 6.06 -12.03
N LYS A 38 32.96 5.40 -11.24
CA LYS A 38 32.54 4.31 -10.33
C LYS A 38 31.66 4.84 -9.22
N TRP A 39 32.03 5.99 -8.64
CA TRP A 39 31.24 6.65 -7.60
C TRP A 39 29.91 7.19 -8.11
N ALA A 40 29.90 7.84 -9.27
CA ALA A 40 28.67 8.28 -9.92
C ALA A 40 27.74 7.09 -10.22
N GLY A 41 28.29 6.00 -10.75
CA GLY A 41 27.53 4.77 -11.00
C GLY A 41 27.00 4.13 -9.71
N PHE A 42 27.81 4.12 -8.64
CA PHE A 42 27.38 3.61 -7.34
C PHE A 42 26.17 4.39 -6.79
N VAL A 43 26.20 5.72 -6.83
CA VAL A 43 25.09 6.58 -6.38
C VAL A 43 23.83 6.38 -7.23
N PHE A 44 24.00 6.26 -8.55
CA PHE A 44 22.88 5.97 -9.44
C PHE A 44 22.26 4.61 -9.10
N LEU A 45 23.06 3.55 -9.02
CA LEU A 45 22.58 2.19 -8.76
C LEU A 45 21.94 2.03 -7.38
N THR A 46 22.49 2.64 -6.33
CA THR A 46 21.87 2.60 -4.99
C THR A 46 20.53 3.32 -4.98
N GLY A 47 20.41 4.44 -5.70
CA GLY A 47 19.14 5.11 -5.93
C GLY A 47 18.12 4.23 -6.67
N LEU A 48 18.56 3.49 -7.69
CA LEU A 48 17.69 2.58 -8.44
C LEU A 48 17.20 1.45 -7.54
N LEU A 49 18.09 0.86 -6.75
CA LEU A 49 17.74 -0.18 -5.79
C LEU A 49 16.73 0.33 -4.77
N GLY A 50 16.93 1.53 -4.21
CA GLY A 50 15.97 2.16 -3.30
C GLY A 50 14.59 2.37 -3.95
N LEU A 51 14.55 2.78 -5.21
CA LEU A 51 13.30 2.93 -5.95
C LEU A 51 12.59 1.58 -6.15
N VAL A 52 13.33 0.53 -6.53
CA VAL A 52 12.78 -0.82 -6.71
C VAL A 52 12.19 -1.33 -5.40
N LEU A 53 12.91 -1.16 -4.28
CA LEU A 53 12.43 -1.56 -2.96
C LEU A 53 11.18 -0.77 -2.54
N TYR A 54 11.17 0.55 -2.76
CA TYR A 54 10.02 1.40 -2.45
C TYR A 54 8.74 0.98 -3.21
N ILE A 55 8.88 0.63 -4.49
CA ILE A 55 7.75 0.15 -5.30
C ILE A 55 7.30 -1.22 -4.78
N SER A 56 8.24 -2.11 -4.46
CA SER A 56 7.92 -3.46 -4.00
C SER A 56 7.17 -3.47 -2.67
N ASP A 57 7.55 -2.60 -1.73
CA ASP A 57 6.91 -2.47 -0.41
C ASP A 57 5.48 -1.90 -0.50
N LYS A 58 5.23 -1.03 -1.49
CA LYS A 58 3.92 -0.38 -1.66
C LYS A 58 2.82 -1.25 -2.26
N ASP A 59 3.17 -2.36 -2.90
CA ASP A 59 2.18 -3.22 -3.55
C ASP A 59 1.39 -4.09 -2.54
N ASP A 60 1.90 -4.28 -1.31
CA ASP A 60 1.26 -5.10 -0.27
C ASP A 60 0.40 -4.29 0.72
N GLU A 61 0.42 -2.95 0.67
CA GLU A 61 -0.28 -2.11 1.66
C GLU A 61 -1.73 -1.83 1.24
N SER A 62 -2.60 -2.84 1.34
CA SER A 62 -4.05 -2.63 1.40
C SER A 62 -4.41 -2.11 2.80
N HIS A 63 -4.51 -0.79 2.94
CA HIS A 63 -4.93 -0.17 4.19
C HIS A 63 -6.42 -0.49 4.42
N ASP A 64 -6.72 -1.37 5.38
CA ASP A 64 -8.09 -1.60 5.81
C ASP A 64 -8.55 -0.35 6.57
N PRO A 65 -9.58 0.38 6.09
CA PRO A 65 -10.07 1.58 6.78
C PRO A 65 -10.55 1.27 8.20
N ASP A 66 -10.85 0.01 8.53
CA ASP A 66 -11.28 -0.44 9.85
C ASP A 66 -10.10 -0.60 10.84
N ASP A 67 -8.87 -0.77 10.35
CA ASP A 67 -7.65 -0.87 11.18
C ASP A 67 -7.19 0.50 11.73
N ALA A 68 -7.68 1.59 11.15
CA ALA A 68 -7.35 2.95 11.54
C ALA A 68 -8.40 3.60 12.46
N ASP A 69 -9.32 2.84 13.05
CA ASP A 69 -10.27 3.38 14.04
C ASP A 69 -9.59 3.53 15.42
N PRO A 70 -9.28 4.77 15.88
CA PRO A 70 -8.66 5.01 17.18
C PRO A 70 -9.58 4.65 18.36
N PHE A 71 -10.84 4.28 18.12
CA PHE A 71 -11.83 3.88 19.12
C PHE A 71 -12.15 2.38 19.13
N SER A 72 -11.47 1.58 18.30
CA SER A 72 -11.60 0.11 18.33
C SER A 72 -11.00 -0.46 19.62
N LEU A 73 -11.84 -0.60 20.64
CA LEU A 73 -11.48 -1.26 21.89
C LEU A 73 -11.44 -2.79 21.72
N PRO A 74 -10.51 -3.50 22.40
CA PRO A 74 -10.46 -4.95 22.36
C PRO A 74 -11.78 -5.56 22.84
N GLY A 75 -12.48 -6.26 21.93
CA GLY A 75 -13.73 -6.97 22.21
C GLY A 75 -14.97 -6.44 21.48
N THR A 76 -14.86 -5.39 20.65
CA THR A 76 -16.02 -4.87 19.90
C THR A 76 -16.21 -5.67 18.60
N PRO A 77 -17.37 -6.32 18.37
CA PRO A 77 -17.65 -7.01 17.11
C PRO A 77 -17.74 -5.99 15.96
N PRO A 78 -17.34 -6.33 14.73
CA PRO A 78 -17.42 -5.43 13.59
C PRO A 78 -18.86 -4.94 13.41
N ALA A 79 -19.01 -3.64 13.13
CA ALA A 79 -20.27 -2.95 12.88
C ALA A 79 -20.92 -3.47 11.58
N GLY A 80 -21.46 -4.68 11.66
CA GLY A 80 -21.99 -5.43 10.53
C GLY A 80 -22.36 -6.88 10.86
N ALA A 81 -21.93 -7.41 12.01
CA ALA A 81 -22.27 -8.76 12.45
C ALA A 81 -23.66 -8.89 13.10
N ALA A 82 -24.36 -7.79 13.37
CA ALA A 82 -25.58 -7.80 14.19
C ALA A 82 -26.90 -8.03 13.43
N ASP A 83 -26.91 -8.25 12.11
CA ASP A 83 -28.19 -8.44 11.39
C ASP A 83 -28.19 -9.52 10.30
N ARG A 84 -27.39 -10.57 10.51
CA ARG A 84 -27.53 -11.84 9.78
C ARG A 84 -27.34 -13.02 10.74
N ASP A 85 -28.35 -13.27 11.56
CA ASP A 85 -28.58 -14.64 12.00
C ASP A 85 -30.07 -14.96 12.02
N GLY A 86 -30.46 -15.75 11.04
CA GLY A 86 -31.79 -16.34 10.98
C GLY A 86 -31.86 -17.46 12.00
N SER A 87 -32.66 -17.26 13.04
CA SER A 87 -33.12 -18.34 13.91
C SER A 87 -34.62 -18.50 13.73
N THR A 88 -34.96 -19.57 13.02
CA THR A 88 -36.25 -20.26 13.02
C THR A 88 -36.83 -20.37 14.44
N GLU A 89 -37.97 -19.74 14.69
CA GLU A 89 -38.85 -20.14 15.79
C GLU A 89 -40.23 -20.48 15.22
N THR A 90 -40.42 -21.78 15.02
CA THR A 90 -41.71 -22.42 14.79
C THR A 90 -42.61 -22.18 16.01
N VAL A 91 -43.66 -21.38 15.86
CA VAL A 91 -44.80 -21.40 16.80
C VAL A 91 -46.05 -21.78 16.02
N GLY A 92 -46.13 -23.07 15.68
CA GLY A 92 -47.42 -23.74 15.56
C GLY A 92 -47.89 -24.12 16.96
N ARG A 93 -48.99 -23.53 17.40
CA ARG A 93 -49.80 -24.04 18.51
C ARG A 93 -51.24 -24.04 18.05
N ASP A 94 -51.64 -25.19 17.54
CA ASP A 94 -53.02 -25.56 17.18
C ASP A 94 -53.91 -25.65 18.43
N ALA A 95 -55.22 -25.48 18.19
CA ALA A 95 -56.38 -25.91 19.00
C ALA A 95 -56.59 -25.15 20.34
N ASP A 96 -57.76 -24.67 20.74
CA ASP A 96 -59.20 -24.83 20.42
C ASP A 96 -59.87 -23.48 20.85
N THR A 97 -61.04 -23.03 20.42
CA THR A 97 -62.37 -23.61 20.65
C THR A 97 -63.45 -22.82 19.89
N ASN A 98 -64.41 -23.57 19.36
CA ASN A 98 -65.70 -23.15 18.81
C ASN A 98 -66.60 -22.31 19.74
N HIS A 99 -67.48 -21.55 19.07
CA HIS A 99 -68.92 -21.33 19.34
C HIS A 99 -69.42 -20.11 20.16
N SER A 100 -70.42 -19.47 19.55
CA SER A 100 -71.57 -18.70 20.09
C SER A 100 -71.46 -17.18 19.88
N SER A 101 -72.43 -16.44 19.33
CA SER A 101 -73.74 -16.69 18.70
C SER A 101 -74.07 -15.46 17.85
#